data_AF-A0A662B3E3-F1
#
_entry.id   AF-A0A662B3E3-F1
#
_cell.length_a   1.000
_cell.length_b   1.000
_cell.length_c   1.000
_cell.angle_alpha   90.00
_cell.angle_beta   90.00
_cell.angle_gamma   90.00
#
_symmetry.space_group_name_H-M   'P 1'
#
loop_
_entity.id
_entity.type
_entity.pdbx_description
1 polymer ?
#
loop_
_entity_poly.entity_id
_entity_poly.type
_entity_poly.pdbx_seq_one_letter_code
_entity_poly.pdbx_strand_id
1 'polypeptide(L)'
;MRKLAIFVEGLTEQILVRQLLQAVLGQNRIAIQTVKITGGHNVRMSFTVMRAAHVERQTDYYIMVYDCGGETNVKGYLMAHRDKLVSSGYTMIM
;
A
#
# COMPACT_ATOMS: atom_id res chain seq x y z
N MET A 1 13.89 9.26 -2.69
CA MET A 1 12.64 8.77 -2.07
C MET A 1 12.53 7.27 -2.27
N ARG A 2 12.49 6.49 -1.19
CA ARG A 2 12.34 5.02 -1.22
C ARG A 2 10.86 4.66 -1.35
N LYS A 3 10.53 3.66 -2.18
CA LYS A 3 9.16 3.22 -2.39
C LYS A 3 8.90 1.86 -1.73
N LEU A 4 7.81 1.78 -0.96
CA LEU A 4 7.36 0.60 -0.24
C LEU A 4 5.90 0.30 -0.58
N ALA A 5 5.56 -0.97 -0.70
CA ALA A 5 4.20 -1.45 -0.85
C ALA A 5 3.91 -2.48 0.27
N ILE A 6 2.80 -2.30 0.95
CA ILE A 6 2.36 -3.14 2.06
C ILE A 6 0.95 -3.62 1.75
N PHE A 7 0.74 -4.93 1.67
CA PHE A 7 -0.55 -5.57 1.49
C PHE A 7 -1.06 -6.03 2.85
N VAL A 8 -2.27 -5.61 3.19
CA VAL A 8 -2.92 -5.94 4.46
C VAL A 8 -4.27 -6.57 4.22
N GLU A 9 -4.75 -7.32 5.21
CA GLU A 9 -6.01 -8.06 5.11
C GLU A 9 -7.21 -7.13 4.98
N GLY A 10 -7.26 -6.06 5.78
CA GLY A 10 -8.41 -5.19 5.85
C GLY A 10 -8.12 -3.77 6.34
N LEU A 11 -9.22 -3.06 6.62
CA LEU A 11 -9.21 -1.67 7.08
C LEU A 11 -8.50 -1.49 8.43
N THR A 12 -8.66 -2.44 9.35
CA THR A 12 -8.05 -2.35 10.68
C THR A 12 -6.53 -2.36 10.60
N GLU A 13 -5.97 -3.31 9.85
CA GLU A 13 -4.53 -3.46 9.62
C GLU A 13 -3.99 -2.27 8.83
N GLN A 14 -4.75 -1.76 7.86
CA GLN A 14 -4.40 -0.56 7.10
C GLN A 14 -4.25 0.66 8.03
N ILE A 15 -5.19 0.85 8.97
CA ILE A 15 -5.13 1.93 9.97
C ILE A 15 -3.95 1.72 10.91
N LEU A 16 -3.73 0.50 11.40
CA LEU A 16 -2.64 0.15 12.31
C LEU A 16 -1.28 0.43 11.67
N VAL A 17 -1.02 -0.10 10.46
CA VAL A 17 0.23 0.11 9.73
C VAL A 17 0.47 1.58 9.48
N ARG A 18 -0.55 2.34 9.08
CA ARG A 18 -0.42 3.78 8.88
C ARG A 18 -0.01 4.50 10.16
N GLN A 19 -0.68 4.23 11.28
CA GLN A 19 -0.37 4.86 12.57
C GLN A 19 1.03 4.48 13.04
N LEU A 20 1.43 3.22 12.90
CA LEU A 20 2.76 2.74 13.25
C LEU A 20 3.84 3.42 12.43
N LEU A 21 3.69 3.49 11.10
CA LEU A 21 4.64 4.17 10.22
C LEU A 21 4.77 5.65 10.56
N GLN A 22 3.65 6.32 10.83
CA GLN A 22 3.65 7.73 11.27
C GLN A 22 4.36 7.93 12.60
N ALA A 23 4.21 6.99 13.54
CA ALA A 23 4.86 7.04 14.85
C ALA A 23 6.39 6.78 14.76
N VAL A 24 6.81 5.83 13.92
CA VAL A 24 8.23 5.41 13.83
C VAL A 24 9.06 6.31 12.92
N LEU A 25 8.52 6.72 11.77
CA LEU A 25 9.29 7.46 10.75
C LEU A 25 9.06 8.98 10.79
N GLY A 26 8.05 9.43 11.55
CA GLY A 26 7.64 10.82 11.63
C GLY A 26 6.78 11.25 10.43
N GLN A 27 5.75 12.06 10.70
CA GLN A 27 4.72 12.40 9.72
C GLN A 27 5.24 13.11 8.47
N ASN A 28 6.25 13.99 8.62
CA ASN A 28 6.71 14.83 7.52
C ASN A 28 7.67 14.10 6.55
N ARG A 29 8.20 12.93 6.95
CA ARG A 29 9.19 12.18 6.17
C ARG A 29 8.57 11.09 5.30
N ILE A 30 7.26 10.87 5.41
CA ILE A 30 6.56 9.79 4.73
C ILE A 30 5.32 10.29 4.01
N ALA A 31 5.09 9.76 2.82
CA ALA A 31 3.87 9.97 2.05
C ALA A 31 3.15 8.63 1.92
N ILE A 32 1.99 8.49 2.58
CA ILE A 32 1.22 7.24 2.61
C ILE A 32 -0.01 7.38 1.70
N GLN A 33 -0.09 6.53 0.67
CA GLN A 33 -1.28 6.34 -0.15
C GLN A 33 -1.95 5.04 0.25
N THR A 34 -3.25 5.07 0.50
CA THR A 34 -3.99 3.85 0.84
C THR A 34 -4.99 3.51 -0.25
N VAL A 35 -5.00 2.24 -0.67
CA VAL A 35 -5.78 1.76 -1.80
C VAL A 35 -6.54 0.51 -1.37
N LYS A 36 -7.83 0.43 -1.70
CA LYS A 36 -8.60 -0.81 -1.55
C LYS A 36 -8.59 -1.57 -2.87
N ILE A 37 -8.27 -2.85 -2.81
CA ILE A 37 -8.34 -3.76 -3.95
C ILE A 37 -9.63 -4.58 -3.83
N THR A 38 -10.38 -4.67 -4.93
CA THR A 38 -11.55 -5.55 -5.03
C THR A 38 -11.53 -6.33 -6.33
N GLY A 39 -12.16 -7.51 -6.35
CA GLY A 39 -12.29 -8.36 -7.52
C GLY A 39 -11.21 -9.44 -7.65
N GLY A 40 -10.77 -9.77 -8.87
CA GLY A 40 -9.63 -10.66 -9.12
C GLY A 40 -9.96 -12.14 -9.36
N HIS A 41 -11.09 -12.66 -8.87
CA HIS A 41 -11.53 -14.03 -9.19
C HIS A 41 -12.26 -14.11 -10.54
N ASN A 42 -13.49 -13.58 -10.61
CA ASN A 42 -14.36 -13.64 -11.80
C ASN A 42 -14.78 -12.25 -12.31
N VAL A 43 -14.25 -11.21 -11.68
CA VAL A 43 -14.52 -9.81 -11.97
C VAL A 43 -13.20 -9.06 -12.05
N ARG A 44 -13.15 -8.05 -12.90
CA ARG A 44 -11.96 -7.23 -13.11
C ARG A 44 -11.49 -6.64 -11.77
N MET A 45 -10.19 -6.70 -11.53
CA MET A 45 -9.60 -6.03 -10.36
C MET A 45 -9.82 -4.52 -10.44
N SER A 46 -10.25 -3.93 -9.34
CA SER A 46 -10.40 -2.49 -9.16
C SER A 46 -9.52 -2.00 -8.03
N PHE A 47 -9.03 -0.76 -8.17
CA PHE A 47 -8.15 -0.09 -7.21
C PHE A 47 -8.79 1.23 -6.83
N THR A 48 -9.36 1.30 -5.63
CA THR A 48 -10.00 2.51 -5.11
C THR A 48 -9.04 3.23 -4.18
N VAL A 49 -8.64 4.45 -4.53
CA VAL A 49 -7.83 5.29 -3.64
C VAL A 49 -8.70 5.74 -2.47
N MET A 50 -8.42 5.19 -1.28
CA MET A 50 -9.11 5.54 -0.04
C MET A 50 -8.52 6.79 0.61
N ARG A 51 -7.22 7.01 0.43
CA ARG A 51 -6.50 8.20 0.88
C ARG A 51 -5.35 8.48 -0.07
N ALA A 52 -5.32 9.68 -0.63
CA ALA A 52 -4.21 10.13 -1.46
C ALA A 52 -2.98 10.46 -0.60
N ALA A 53 -1.80 10.12 -1.09
CA ALA A 53 -0.55 10.58 -0.51
C ALA A 53 -0.35 12.07 -0.81
N HIS A 54 0.21 12.79 0.15
CA HIS A 54 0.77 14.12 -0.07
C HIS A 54 2.29 14.02 -0.04
N VAL A 55 2.95 14.42 -1.13
CA VAL A 55 4.39 14.33 -1.28
C VAL A 55 4.98 15.72 -1.14
N GLU A 56 5.91 15.87 -0.19
CA GLU A 56 6.61 17.13 0.09
C GLU A 56 8.11 16.98 -0.20
N ARG A 57 8.86 18.09 -0.24
CA ARG A 57 10.30 18.06 -0.54
C ARG A 57 11.10 17.17 0.41
N GLN A 58 10.69 17.13 1.68
CA GLN A 58 11.34 16.34 2.73
C GLN A 58 10.80 14.90 2.84
N THR A 59 9.98 14.44 1.90
CA THR A 59 9.49 13.05 1.87
C THR A 59 10.60 12.08 1.48
N ASP A 60 11.03 11.27 2.45
CA ASP A 60 12.03 10.23 2.27
C ASP A 60 11.41 8.92 1.76
N TYR A 61 10.17 8.63 2.16
CA TYR A 61 9.47 7.38 1.86
C TYR A 61 8.11 7.61 1.21
N TYR A 62 7.84 6.91 0.12
CA TYR A 62 6.51 6.80 -0.47
C TYR A 62 5.99 5.39 -0.22
N ILE A 63 4.87 5.28 0.47
CA ILE A 63 4.34 4.00 0.97
C ILE A 63 2.93 3.81 0.41
N MET A 64 2.73 2.72 -0.32
CA MET A 64 1.39 2.24 -0.67
C MET A 64 0.94 1.21 0.35
N VAL A 65 -0.25 1.39 0.91
CA VAL A 65 -0.90 0.40 1.77
C VAL A 65 -2.16 -0.10 1.06
N TYR A 66 -2.20 -1.39 0.74
CA TYR A 66 -3.28 -2.04 0.04
C TYR A 66 -4.18 -2.81 1.00
N ASP A 67 -5.44 -2.40 1.14
CA ASP A 67 -6.50 -3.18 1.77
C ASP A 67 -6.98 -4.26 0.78
N CYS A 68 -6.73 -5.53 1.11
CA CYS A 68 -7.06 -6.69 0.27
C CYS A 68 -8.48 -7.24 0.49
N GLY A 69 -9.23 -6.70 1.46
CA GLY A 69 -10.60 -7.12 1.77
C GLY A 69 -10.73 -8.59 2.21
N GLY A 70 -9.67 -9.18 2.77
CA GLY A 70 -9.64 -10.54 3.31
C GLY A 70 -8.25 -11.18 3.25
N GLU A 71 -7.92 -11.99 4.26
CA GLU A 71 -6.65 -12.72 4.38
C GLU A 71 -6.32 -13.55 3.14
N THR A 72 -7.30 -14.29 2.62
CA THR A 72 -7.13 -15.18 1.45
C THR A 72 -6.76 -14.43 0.17
N ASN A 73 -7.05 -13.12 0.10
CA ASN A 73 -6.77 -12.30 -1.08
C ASN A 73 -5.35 -11.72 -1.10
N VAL A 74 -4.69 -11.60 0.07
CA VAL A 74 -3.41 -10.88 0.22
C VAL A 74 -2.36 -11.46 -0.73
N LYS A 75 -2.14 -12.77 -0.67
CA LYS A 75 -1.15 -13.47 -1.51
C LYS A 75 -1.48 -13.32 -2.99
N GLY A 76 -2.75 -13.46 -3.37
CA GLY A 76 -3.21 -13.37 -4.75
C GLY A 76 -2.93 -11.99 -5.35
N TYR A 77 -3.34 -10.93 -4.65
CA TYR A 77 -3.10 -9.56 -5.11
C TYR A 77 -1.62 -9.19 -5.11
N LEU A 78 -0.87 -9.58 -4.08
CA LEU A 78 0.57 -9.33 -4.02
C LEU A 78 1.27 -9.94 -5.22
N MET A 79 1.05 -11.23 -5.50
CA MET A 79 1.65 -11.91 -6.66
C MET A 79 1.24 -11.25 -7.98
N ALA A 80 -0.04 -10.92 -8.14
CA ALA A 80 -0.55 -10.29 -9.36
C ALA A 80 0.02 -8.88 -9.61
N HIS A 81 0.44 -8.16 -8.56
CA HIS A 81 0.93 -6.79 -8.66
C HIS A 81 2.44 -6.63 -8.46
N ARG A 82 3.14 -7.67 -8.03
CA ARG A 82 4.56 -7.62 -7.66
C ARG A 82 5.42 -7.08 -8.79
N ASP A 83 5.32 -7.65 -9.99
CA ASP A 83 6.19 -7.28 -11.11
C ASP A 83 5.97 -5.82 -11.54
N LYS A 84 4.71 -5.38 -11.53
CA LYS A 84 4.37 -3.98 -11.79
C LYS A 84 4.99 -3.05 -10.74
N LEU A 85 4.90 -3.40 -9.46
CA LEU A 85 5.51 -2.62 -8.39
C LEU A 85 7.04 -2.58 -8.51
N VAL A 86 7.68 -3.72 -8.76
CA VAL A 86 9.13 -3.79 -8.98
C VAL A 86 9.55 -2.90 -10.16
N SER A 87 8.87 -3.01 -11.30
CA SER A 87 9.12 -2.16 -12.47
C SER A 87 8.89 -0.67 -12.21
N SER A 88 8.03 -0.33 -11.24
CA SER A 88 7.74 1.05 -10.81
C SER A 88 8.74 1.59 -9.77
N GLY A 89 9.77 0.82 -9.43
CA GLY A 89 10.84 1.19 -8.49
C GLY A 89 10.53 0.92 -7.02
N TYR A 90 9.56 0.06 -6.71
CA TYR A 90 9.30 -0.37 -5.34
C TYR A 90 10.37 -1.36 -4.88
N THR A 91 11.05 -1.01 -3.80
CA THR A 91 12.21 -1.74 -3.29
C THR A 91 11.85 -2.73 -2.16
N MET A 92 10.69 -2.53 -1.54
CA MET A 92 10.17 -3.40 -0.50
C MET A 92 8.68 -3.62 -0.77
N ILE A 93 8.29 -4.89 -0.91
CA ILE A 93 6.93 -5.33 -1.20
C ILE A 93 6.63 -6.46 -0.22
N MET A 94 5.67 -6.27 0.66
CA MET A 94 5.27 -7.23 1.69
C MET A 94 3.76 -7.31 1.82
#